data_AF-B9FMG6-F1
#
_entry.id   AF-B9FMG6-F1
#
_cell.length_a   1.000
_cell.length_b   1.000
_cell.length_c   1.000
_cell.angle_alpha   90.00
_cell.angle_beta   90.00
_cell.angle_gamma   90.00
#
_symmetry.space_group_name_H-M   'P 1'
#
loop_
_entity.id
_entity.type
_entity.pdbx_description
1 polymer ?
#
loop_
_entity_poly.entity_id
_entity_poly.type
_entity_poly.pdbx_seq_one_letter_code
_entity_poly.pdbx_strand_id
1 'polypeptide(L)'
;MVVPVINFSKLDGTAAERAETMAQIDNGCEEWGFFQLVNHGVPKELLDRVKKWPSKPPEFKETMREYRAALRGLAERVMEAMDENLGLDKGRMRRAFTGDGRHAPFFGTKVSHYPPCPRPDLITGLRAHTDAGGVILLFQDDRVGGLQVLRGGEWVDVQPLADAIVVNTGNQVEVLSNGR
;
A
#
# COMPACT_ATOMS: atom_id res chain seq x y z
N MET A 1 6.10 8.81 17.15
CA MET A 1 6.42 7.61 16.36
C MET A 1 6.29 7.96 14.87
N VAL A 2 7.03 7.33 13.96
CA VAL A 2 6.99 7.66 12.51
C VAL A 2 6.79 6.38 11.71
N VAL A 3 5.86 6.40 10.76
CA VAL A 3 5.57 5.28 9.87
C VAL A 3 6.80 4.98 8.99
N PRO A 4 7.27 3.72 8.89
CA PRO A 4 8.48 3.38 8.16
C PRO A 4 8.42 3.80 6.68
N VAL A 5 9.56 4.25 6.15
CA VAL A 5 9.74 4.52 4.72
C VAL A 5 10.82 3.58 4.19
N ILE A 6 10.48 2.78 3.20
CA ILE A 6 11.29 1.67 2.71
C ILE A 6 11.66 1.93 1.25
N ASN A 7 12.95 1.86 0.94
CA ASN A 7 13.45 1.97 -0.42
C ASN A 7 13.32 0.63 -1.14
N PHE A 8 12.24 0.46 -1.91
CA PHE A 8 11.87 -0.85 -2.46
C PHE A 8 12.80 -1.33 -3.58
N SER A 9 13.51 -0.42 -4.27
CA SER A 9 14.47 -0.81 -5.31
C SER A 9 15.67 -1.59 -4.75
N LYS A 10 15.91 -1.51 -3.43
CA LYS A 10 17.01 -2.20 -2.76
C LYS A 10 16.80 -3.71 -2.63
N LEU A 11 15.58 -4.21 -2.88
CA LEU A 11 15.33 -5.65 -3.04
C LEU A 11 16.10 -6.25 -4.22
N ASP A 12 16.34 -5.45 -5.27
CA ASP A 12 17.08 -5.86 -6.45
C ASP A 12 18.57 -5.44 -6.38
N GLY A 13 19.02 -4.98 -5.20
CA GLY A 13 20.38 -4.49 -4.95
C GLY A 13 21.37 -5.59 -4.54
N THR A 14 22.40 -5.19 -3.80
CA THR A 14 23.35 -6.14 -3.18
C THR A 14 22.65 -7.04 -2.15
N ALA A 15 23.26 -8.17 -1.81
CA ALA A 15 22.71 -9.08 -0.80
C ALA A 15 22.47 -8.40 0.56
N ALA A 16 23.35 -7.48 0.95
CA ALA A 16 23.22 -6.71 2.18
C ALA A 16 22.03 -5.73 2.12
N GLU A 17 21.90 -4.97 1.03
CA GLU A 17 20.79 -4.04 0.81
C GLU A 17 19.44 -4.79 0.77
N ARG A 18 19.40 -5.93 0.10
CA ARG A 18 18.20 -6.78 0.05
C ARG A 18 17.84 -7.29 1.44
N ALA A 19 18.80 -7.82 2.20
CA ALA A 19 18.55 -8.33 3.54
C ALA A 19 18.02 -7.24 4.49
N GLU A 20 18.61 -6.05 4.44
CA GLU A 20 18.13 -4.89 5.21
C GLU A 20 16.71 -4.49 4.81
N THR A 21 16.42 -4.45 3.51
CA THR A 21 15.10 -4.09 2.99
C THR A 21 14.03 -5.12 3.37
N MET A 22 14.37 -6.42 3.31
CA MET A 22 13.47 -7.48 3.76
C MET A 22 13.15 -7.36 5.25
N ALA A 23 14.14 -7.06 6.09
CA ALA A 23 13.94 -6.83 7.52
C ALA A 23 13.09 -5.58 7.81
N GLN A 24 13.23 -4.51 7.02
CA GLN A 24 12.37 -3.33 7.12
C GLN A 24 10.92 -3.65 6.74
N ILE A 25 10.70 -4.47 5.71
CA ILE A 25 9.37 -4.92 5.30
C ILE A 25 8.75 -5.80 6.39
N ASP A 26 9.52 -6.71 6.97
CA ASP A 26 9.09 -7.59 8.07
C ASP A 26 8.64 -6.75 9.28
N ASN A 27 9.49 -5.81 9.71
CA ASN A 27 9.18 -4.90 10.78
C ASN A 27 7.96 -4.01 10.47
N GLY A 28 7.85 -3.50 9.24
CA GLY A 28 6.69 -2.73 8.79
C GLY A 28 5.38 -3.52 8.83
N CYS A 29 5.43 -4.84 8.60
CA CYS A 29 4.28 -5.72 8.75
C CYS A 29 3.97 -5.98 10.23
N GLU A 30 4.92 -6.55 10.98
CA GLU A 30 4.68 -7.05 12.35
C GLU A 30 4.44 -5.92 13.35
N GLU A 31 5.22 -4.84 13.26
CA GLU A 31 5.13 -3.76 14.26
C GLU A 31 4.05 -2.75 13.92
N TRP A 32 3.84 -2.46 12.63
CA TRP A 32 3.01 -1.34 12.18
C TRP A 32 1.75 -1.75 11.43
N GLY A 33 1.79 -2.86 10.68
CA GLY A 33 0.83 -3.14 9.61
C GLY A 33 0.79 -2.07 8.50
N PHE A 34 1.74 -1.13 8.51
CA PHE A 34 1.78 0.08 7.66
C PHE A 34 3.22 0.49 7.36
N PHE A 35 3.51 0.83 6.11
CA PHE A 35 4.77 1.44 5.68
C PHE A 35 4.61 2.19 4.35
N GLN A 36 5.55 3.06 4.01
CA GLN A 36 5.59 3.77 2.74
C GLN A 36 6.71 3.21 1.87
N LEU A 37 6.41 2.92 0.61
CA LEU A 37 7.41 2.53 -0.37
C LEU A 37 7.86 3.74 -1.20
N VAL A 38 9.17 3.87 -1.38
CA VAL A 38 9.79 4.75 -2.38
C VAL A 38 10.61 3.92 -3.37
N ASN A 39 10.85 4.45 -4.58
CA ASN A 39 11.54 3.74 -5.66
C ASN A 39 10.90 2.35 -5.97
N HIS A 40 9.58 2.26 -5.89
CA HIS A 40 8.81 1.02 -6.07
C HIS A 40 8.64 0.58 -7.53
N GLY A 41 9.13 1.37 -8.49
CA GLY A 41 9.10 1.04 -9.92
C GLY A 41 7.78 1.35 -10.64
N VAL A 42 6.82 2.01 -9.99
CA VAL A 42 5.67 2.60 -10.71
C VAL A 42 6.19 3.89 -11.36
N PRO A 43 6.03 4.09 -12.68
CA PRO A 43 6.57 5.25 -13.36
C PRO A 43 6.05 6.57 -12.80
N LYS A 44 6.94 7.54 -12.58
CA LYS A 44 6.59 8.86 -12.06
C LYS A 44 5.60 9.58 -12.97
N GLU A 45 5.79 9.46 -14.28
CA GLU A 45 4.92 10.08 -15.29
C GLU A 45 3.49 9.52 -15.21
N LEU A 46 3.34 8.23 -14.85
CA LEU A 46 2.05 7.60 -14.63
C LEU A 46 1.39 8.16 -13.35
N LEU A 47 2.14 8.29 -12.25
CA LEU A 47 1.66 8.92 -11.02
C LEU A 47 1.23 10.38 -11.28
N ASP A 48 2.01 11.15 -12.02
CA ASP A 48 1.69 12.54 -12.40
C ASP A 48 0.41 12.65 -13.23
N ARG A 49 0.09 11.66 -14.07
CA ARG A 49 -1.19 11.60 -14.78
C ARG A 49 -2.35 11.25 -13.84
N VAL A 50 -2.14 10.33 -12.88
CA VAL A 50 -3.16 9.99 -11.86
C VAL A 50 -3.48 11.20 -10.97
N LYS A 51 -2.49 12.01 -10.60
CA LYS A 51 -2.67 13.24 -9.81
C LYS A 51 -3.62 14.26 -10.48
N LYS A 52 -3.78 14.21 -11.81
CA LYS A 52 -4.67 15.11 -12.57
C LYS A 52 -6.16 14.80 -12.38
N TRP A 53 -6.53 13.93 -11.43
CA TRP A 53 -7.86 13.74 -10.81
C TRP A 53 -9.05 14.38 -11.55
N PRO A 54 -10.08 13.60 -11.91
CA PRO A 54 -10.52 13.31 -13.28
C PRO A 54 -10.75 14.54 -14.20
N SER A 55 -9.91 15.57 -14.11
CA SER A 55 -10.00 16.82 -14.86
C SER A 55 -9.75 16.63 -16.36
N LYS A 56 -9.20 15.45 -16.74
CA LYS A 56 -9.03 14.98 -18.12
C LYS A 56 -9.77 13.66 -18.36
N PRO A 57 -11.11 13.68 -18.45
CA PRO A 57 -11.91 12.46 -18.50
C PRO A 57 -11.59 11.51 -19.68
N PRO A 58 -11.21 11.96 -20.89
CA PRO A 58 -10.89 11.04 -21.99
C PRO A 58 -9.68 10.15 -21.70
N GLU A 59 -8.64 10.70 -21.05
CA GLU A 59 -7.39 9.99 -20.72
C GLU A 59 -7.49 9.22 -19.39
N PHE A 60 -8.48 9.56 -18.55
CA PHE A 60 -8.58 9.01 -17.20
C PHE A 60 -8.78 7.49 -17.19
N LYS A 61 -9.62 6.95 -18.07
CA LYS A 61 -9.86 5.51 -18.17
C LYS A 61 -8.57 4.75 -18.49
N GLU A 62 -7.81 5.22 -19.46
CA GLU A 62 -6.56 4.58 -19.87
C GLU A 62 -5.47 4.74 -18.81
N THR A 63 -5.36 5.93 -18.22
CA THR A 63 -4.46 6.20 -17.09
C THR A 63 -4.73 5.25 -15.92
N MET A 64 -6.00 5.08 -15.54
CA MET A 64 -6.38 4.16 -14.47
C MET A 64 -6.16 2.69 -14.85
N ARG A 65 -6.28 2.32 -16.13
CA ARG A 65 -5.98 0.97 -16.60
C ARG A 65 -4.49 0.64 -16.43
N GLU A 66 -3.62 1.53 -16.90
CA GLU A 66 -2.17 1.40 -16.76
C GLU A 66 -1.74 1.43 -15.29
N TYR A 67 -2.29 2.35 -14.51
CA TYR A 67 -2.02 2.47 -13.08
C TYR A 67 -2.42 1.21 -12.30
N ARG A 68 -3.60 0.66 -12.56
CA ARG A 68 -4.04 -0.60 -11.93
C ARG A 68 -3.15 -1.78 -12.31
N ALA A 69 -2.64 -1.82 -13.54
CA ALA A 69 -1.69 -2.86 -13.94
C ALA A 69 -0.36 -2.73 -13.18
N ALA A 70 0.19 -1.51 -13.08
CA ALA A 70 1.41 -1.23 -12.33
C ALA A 70 1.26 -1.57 -10.83
N LEU A 71 0.17 -1.13 -10.19
CA LEU A 71 -0.09 -1.46 -8.79
C LEU A 71 -0.30 -2.95 -8.54
N ARG A 72 -0.91 -3.69 -9.48
CA ARG A 72 -1.04 -5.14 -9.35
C ARG A 72 0.33 -5.81 -9.30
N GLY A 73 1.25 -5.43 -10.20
CA GLY A 73 2.61 -5.94 -10.19
C GLY A 73 3.35 -5.60 -8.91
N LEU A 74 3.20 -4.37 -8.41
CA LEU A 74 3.77 -3.96 -7.12
C LEU A 74 3.19 -4.78 -5.94
N ALA A 75 1.87 -4.99 -5.91
CA ALA A 75 1.22 -5.79 -4.87
C ALA A 75 1.72 -7.24 -4.86
N GLU A 76 1.88 -7.86 -6.04
CA GLU A 76 2.46 -9.20 -6.17
C GLU A 76 3.90 -9.24 -5.64
N ARG A 77 4.75 -8.25 -5.95
CA ARG A 77 6.11 -8.18 -5.40
C ARG A 77 6.15 -8.00 -3.88
N VAL A 78 5.24 -7.19 -3.32
CA VAL A 78 5.11 -7.03 -1.86
C VAL A 78 4.70 -8.35 -1.21
N MET A 79 3.69 -9.04 -1.77
CA MET A 79 3.27 -10.36 -1.27
C MET A 79 4.37 -11.41 -1.38
N GLU A 80 5.20 -11.38 -2.43
CA GLU A 80 6.35 -12.28 -2.55
C GLU A 80 7.41 -12.02 -1.47
N ALA A 81 7.64 -10.75 -1.10
CA ALA A 81 8.52 -10.42 0.02
C ALA A 81 7.93 -10.88 1.37
N MET A 82 6.62 -10.73 1.57
CA MET A 82 5.92 -11.23 2.75
C MET A 82 5.97 -12.77 2.84
N ASP A 83 5.77 -13.47 1.71
CA ASP A 83 5.91 -14.93 1.64
C ASP A 83 7.31 -15.35 2.17
N GLU A 84 8.38 -14.71 1.69
CA GLU A 84 9.75 -15.04 2.08
C GLU A 84 10.03 -14.75 3.56
N ASN A 85 9.61 -13.60 4.09
CA ASN A 85 9.76 -13.28 5.51
C ASN A 85 9.03 -14.27 6.44
N LEU A 86 7.89 -14.79 5.98
CA LEU A 86 7.14 -15.82 6.70
C LEU A 86 7.69 -17.24 6.48
N GLY A 87 8.71 -17.42 5.63
CA GLY A 87 9.24 -18.73 5.27
C GLY A 87 8.29 -19.58 4.41
N LEU A 88 7.38 -18.93 3.67
CA LEU A 88 6.44 -19.57 2.76
C LEU A 88 7.03 -19.72 1.35
N ASP A 89 6.51 -20.69 0.60
CA ASP A 89 6.81 -20.80 -0.82
C ASP A 89 6.42 -19.53 -1.57
N LYS A 90 7.31 -19.06 -2.46
CA LYS A 90 7.05 -17.90 -3.32
C LYS A 90 5.66 -17.97 -3.98
N GLY A 91 4.90 -16.89 -3.84
CA GLY A 91 3.56 -16.74 -4.41
C GLY A 91 2.45 -17.46 -3.62
N ARG A 92 2.72 -17.93 -2.39
CA ARG A 92 1.73 -18.61 -1.55
C ARG A 92 0.56 -17.71 -1.22
N MET A 93 0.79 -16.46 -0.80
CA MET A 93 -0.28 -15.49 -0.56
C MET A 93 -1.13 -15.25 -1.82
N ARG A 94 -0.50 -15.05 -2.98
CA ARG A 94 -1.20 -14.90 -4.26
C ARG A 94 -2.10 -16.11 -4.57
N ARG A 95 -1.62 -17.33 -4.34
CA ARG A 95 -2.42 -18.55 -4.52
C ARG A 95 -3.61 -18.59 -3.56
N ALA A 96 -3.44 -18.18 -2.31
CA ALA A 96 -4.55 -18.07 -1.36
C ALA A 96 -5.65 -17.12 -1.85
N PHE A 97 -5.30 -15.93 -2.36
CA PHE A 97 -6.27 -14.96 -2.90
C PHE A 97 -6.93 -15.37 -4.22
N THR A 98 -6.42 -16.40 -4.89
CA THR A 98 -6.95 -16.89 -6.17
C THR A 98 -7.61 -18.27 -6.04
N GLY A 99 -7.64 -18.85 -4.83
CA GLY A 99 -8.08 -20.22 -4.61
C GLY A 99 -7.27 -21.22 -5.45
N ASP A 100 -5.93 -21.10 -5.41
CA ASP A 100 -5.00 -21.87 -6.23
C ASP A 100 -5.25 -21.72 -7.74
N GLY A 101 -5.58 -20.49 -8.17
CA GLY A 101 -5.84 -20.16 -9.56
C GLY A 101 -7.25 -20.49 -10.05
N ARG A 102 -8.15 -20.98 -9.19
CA ARG A 102 -9.58 -21.18 -9.53
C ARG A 102 -10.31 -19.86 -9.84
N HIS A 103 -9.82 -18.74 -9.30
CA HIS A 103 -10.44 -17.42 -9.43
C HIS A 103 -9.39 -16.35 -9.75
N ALA A 104 -9.82 -15.31 -10.47
CA ALA A 104 -9.02 -14.10 -10.58
C ALA A 104 -9.03 -13.35 -9.23
N PRO A 105 -7.89 -12.76 -8.81
CA PRO A 105 -7.86 -12.00 -7.57
C PRO A 105 -8.68 -10.72 -7.77
N PHE A 106 -9.57 -10.43 -6.80
CA PHE A 106 -10.28 -9.15 -6.81
C PHE A 106 -9.30 -8.00 -6.63
N PHE A 107 -9.37 -6.99 -7.50
CA PHE A 107 -8.52 -5.82 -7.45
C PHE A 107 -9.35 -4.57 -7.73
N GLY A 108 -9.87 -3.96 -6.66
CA GLY A 108 -10.67 -2.74 -6.71
C GLY A 108 -9.82 -1.47 -6.59
N THR A 109 -10.39 -0.34 -6.98
CA THR A 109 -9.78 0.97 -6.72
C THR A 109 -10.84 1.91 -6.17
N LYS A 110 -10.69 2.32 -4.91
CA LYS A 110 -11.52 3.35 -4.28
C LYS A 110 -10.84 4.70 -4.48
N VAL A 111 -11.51 5.58 -5.21
CA VAL A 111 -11.00 6.90 -5.56
C VAL A 111 -11.73 7.92 -4.66
N SER A 112 -11.02 8.50 -3.68
CA SER A 112 -11.63 9.31 -2.61
C SER A 112 -11.22 10.78 -2.72
N HIS A 113 -12.16 11.70 -2.48
CA HIS A 113 -11.90 13.13 -2.40
C HIS A 113 -12.47 13.67 -1.09
N TYR A 114 -11.63 14.34 -0.30
CA TYR A 114 -11.99 14.91 0.99
C TYR A 114 -11.94 16.45 0.90
N PRO A 115 -13.08 17.12 0.66
CA PRO A 115 -13.10 18.58 0.56
C PRO A 115 -12.82 19.27 1.91
N PRO A 116 -12.40 20.54 1.91
CA PRO A 116 -12.22 21.32 3.14
C PRO A 116 -13.49 21.31 4.00
N CYS A 117 -13.34 21.01 5.28
CA CYS A 117 -14.43 20.99 6.25
C CYS A 117 -14.31 22.20 7.20
N PRO A 118 -15.34 23.04 7.36
CA PRO A 118 -15.31 24.16 8.30
C PRO A 118 -15.27 23.73 9.78
N ARG A 119 -15.72 22.50 10.08
CA ARG A 119 -15.80 21.94 11.43
C ARG A 119 -15.23 20.51 11.48
N PRO A 120 -13.91 20.36 11.25
CA PRO A 120 -13.27 19.04 11.22
C PRO A 120 -13.24 18.37 12.60
N ASP A 121 -13.48 19.14 13.67
CA ASP A 121 -13.65 18.65 15.04
C ASP A 121 -14.93 17.82 15.26
N LEU A 122 -15.92 17.98 14.38
CA LEU A 122 -17.23 17.31 14.51
C LEU A 122 -17.41 16.09 13.59
N ILE A 123 -16.57 15.93 12.58
CA ILE A 123 -16.71 14.86 11.60
C ILE A 123 -15.35 14.41 11.04
N THR A 124 -15.21 13.10 10.88
CA THR A 124 -14.06 12.48 10.22
C THR A 124 -14.33 12.29 8.72
N GLY A 125 -13.32 12.50 7.87
CA GLY A 125 -13.43 12.17 6.44
C GLY A 125 -13.73 10.69 6.19
N LEU A 126 -13.03 9.81 6.91
CA LEU A 126 -13.30 8.37 6.95
C LEU A 126 -13.13 7.90 8.40
N ARG A 127 -14.14 7.18 8.93
CA ARG A 127 -14.11 6.67 10.31
C ARG A 127 -13.06 5.57 10.47
N ALA A 128 -12.59 5.37 11.70
CA ALA A 128 -11.66 4.29 12.05
C ALA A 128 -12.20 2.92 11.60
N HIS A 129 -11.35 2.13 10.96
CA HIS A 129 -11.64 0.78 10.49
C HIS A 129 -10.31 0.05 10.20
N THR A 130 -10.38 -1.28 10.05
CA THR A 130 -9.34 -2.06 9.39
C THR A 130 -9.83 -2.46 8.00
N ASP A 131 -8.90 -2.72 7.09
CA ASP A 131 -9.24 -3.16 5.75
C ASP A 131 -9.52 -4.65 5.70
N ALA A 132 -10.68 -5.04 5.17
CA ALA A 132 -11.10 -6.46 5.17
C ALA A 132 -10.27 -7.36 4.24
N GLY A 133 -9.53 -6.79 3.28
CA GLY A 133 -8.90 -7.48 2.16
C GLY A 133 -7.49 -8.01 2.43
N GLY A 134 -6.70 -8.09 1.35
CA GLY A 134 -5.31 -8.54 1.35
C GLY A 134 -4.33 -7.40 1.61
N VAL A 135 -3.52 -7.04 0.61
CA VAL A 135 -2.61 -5.88 0.68
C VAL A 135 -3.28 -4.66 0.04
N ILE A 136 -3.20 -3.52 0.71
CA ILE A 136 -3.74 -2.24 0.24
C ILE A 136 -2.58 -1.37 -0.22
N LEU A 137 -2.75 -0.73 -1.39
CA LEU A 137 -1.78 0.19 -1.97
C LEU A 137 -2.47 1.53 -2.16
N LEU A 138 -2.05 2.52 -1.38
CA LEU A 138 -2.62 3.85 -1.38
C LEU A 138 -1.62 4.85 -1.95
N PHE A 139 -2.06 5.57 -2.96
CA PHE A 139 -1.40 6.78 -3.45
C PHE A 139 -2.20 7.98 -2.95
N GLN A 140 -1.65 8.67 -1.95
CA GLN A 140 -2.28 9.82 -1.29
C GLN A 140 -1.76 11.15 -1.86
N ASP A 141 -2.42 12.24 -1.49
CA ASP A 141 -1.95 13.60 -1.77
C ASP A 141 -0.56 13.81 -1.17
N ASP A 142 0.35 14.46 -1.91
CA ASP A 142 1.75 14.65 -1.49
C ASP A 142 1.97 15.94 -0.67
N ARG A 143 0.91 16.70 -0.40
CA ARG A 143 0.95 17.97 0.35
C ARG A 143 -0.05 18.02 1.51
N VAL A 144 -1.22 17.41 1.33
CA VAL A 144 -2.31 17.44 2.32
C VAL A 144 -2.35 16.13 3.10
N GLY A 145 -2.04 16.21 4.39
CA GLY A 145 -2.18 15.07 5.31
C GLY A 145 -3.63 14.69 5.61
N GLY A 146 -3.83 13.66 6.44
CA GLY A 146 -5.16 13.26 6.91
C GLY A 146 -5.32 11.76 7.15
N LEU A 147 -4.43 10.93 6.60
CA LEU A 147 -4.37 9.52 6.96
C LEU A 147 -3.67 9.36 8.31
N GLN A 148 -4.30 8.61 9.21
CA GLN A 148 -3.78 8.27 10.52
C GLN A 148 -3.88 6.77 10.77
N VAL A 149 -2.90 6.21 11.48
CA VAL A 149 -2.89 4.83 11.95
C VAL A 149 -2.87 4.81 13.48
N LEU A 150 -3.61 3.88 14.09
CA LEU A 150 -3.64 3.72 15.54
C LEU A 150 -2.49 2.80 15.98
N ARG A 151 -1.57 3.31 16.79
CA ARG A 151 -0.43 2.54 17.34
C ARG A 151 -0.27 2.85 18.83
N GLY A 152 -0.20 1.83 19.67
CA GLY A 152 0.01 2.01 21.11
C GLY A 152 -1.06 2.86 21.81
N GLY A 153 -2.29 2.86 21.27
CA GLY A 153 -3.39 3.70 21.77
C GLY A 153 -3.39 5.15 21.27
N GLU A 154 -2.41 5.53 20.44
CA GLU A 154 -2.28 6.89 19.88
C GLU A 154 -2.46 6.89 18.37
N TRP A 155 -3.10 7.94 17.84
CA TRP A 155 -3.19 8.17 16.40
C TRP A 155 -1.89 8.79 15.89
N VAL A 156 -1.26 8.15 14.91
CA VAL A 156 -0.02 8.58 14.27
C VAL A 156 -0.31 8.96 12.83
N ASP A 157 0.07 10.18 12.43
CA ASP A 157 -0.08 10.64 11.06
C ASP A 157 0.86 9.89 10.10
N VAL A 158 0.30 9.42 8.97
CA VAL A 158 1.10 8.96 7.82
C VAL A 158 1.49 10.19 7.01
N GLN A 159 2.73 10.65 7.17
CA GLN A 159 3.18 11.89 6.53
C GLN A 159 3.10 11.80 5.00
N PRO A 160 2.52 12.83 4.33
CA PRO A 160 2.57 12.95 2.87
C PRO A 160 4.00 12.85 2.35
N LEU A 161 4.21 12.00 1.36
CA LEU A 161 5.51 11.81 0.73
C LEU A 161 5.35 11.73 -0.78
N ALA A 162 6.07 12.59 -1.49
CA ALA A 162 5.99 12.68 -2.94
C ALA A 162 6.34 11.34 -3.59
N ASP A 163 5.46 10.93 -4.51
CA ASP A 163 5.61 9.75 -5.35
C ASP A 163 5.75 8.42 -4.58
N ALA A 164 5.41 8.40 -3.29
CA ALA A 164 5.39 7.19 -2.48
C ALA A 164 4.05 6.45 -2.57
N ILE A 165 4.09 5.14 -2.35
CA ILE A 165 2.89 4.31 -2.18
C ILE A 165 2.85 3.85 -0.72
N VAL A 166 1.80 4.25 0.00
CA VAL A 166 1.51 3.71 1.33
C VAL A 166 0.99 2.29 1.14
N VAL A 167 1.52 1.36 1.93
CA VAL A 167 1.12 -0.03 1.97
C VAL A 167 0.63 -0.36 3.37
N ASN A 168 -0.50 -1.08 3.45
CA ASN A 168 -0.93 -1.68 4.69
C ASN A 168 -1.47 -3.10 4.48
N THR A 169 -1.39 -3.89 5.54
CA THR A 169 -1.97 -5.23 5.61
C THR A 169 -3.45 -5.13 5.98
N GLY A 170 -4.26 -5.95 5.32
CA GLY A 170 -5.67 -6.15 5.65
C GLY A 170 -5.88 -7.45 6.42
N ASN A 171 -7.10 -7.62 6.92
CA ASN A 171 -7.49 -8.72 7.79
C ASN A 171 -7.20 -10.12 7.19
N GLN A 172 -7.24 -10.28 5.85
CA GLN A 172 -6.92 -11.58 5.26
C GLN A 172 -5.43 -11.90 5.34
N VAL A 173 -4.54 -10.89 5.27
CA VAL A 173 -3.10 -11.13 5.46
C VAL A 173 -2.83 -11.54 6.90
N GLU A 174 -3.45 -10.86 7.87
CA GLU A 174 -3.35 -11.20 9.30
C GLU A 174 -3.84 -12.64 9.58
N VAL A 175 -4.93 -13.07 8.96
CA VAL A 175 -5.40 -14.47 9.08
C VAL A 175 -4.41 -15.44 8.43
N LEU A 176 -3.88 -15.12 7.25
CA LEU A 176 -2.94 -15.99 6.53
C LEU A 176 -1.59 -16.12 7.24
N SER A 177 -1.15 -15.08 7.95
CA SER A 177 0.08 -15.06 8.75
C SER A 177 -0.10 -15.60 10.17
N ASN A 178 -1.32 -15.97 10.56
CA ASN A 178 -1.69 -16.39 11.91
C ASN A 178 -1.39 -15.30 12.97
N GLY A 179 -1.75 -14.05 12.65
CA GLY A 179 -1.61 -12.90 13.54
C GLY A 179 -0.20 -12.31 13.64
N ARG A 180 0.71 -12.72 12.74
CA ARG A 180 2.02 -12.09 12.54
C ARG A 180 1.96 -10.95 11.55
#